data_AF-A0A7S2TQL1-F1
#
_entry.id   AF-A0A7S2TQL1-F1
#
_cell.length_a   1.000
_cell.length_b   1.000
_cell.length_c   1.000
_cell.angle_alpha   90.00
_cell.angle_beta   90.00
_cell.angle_gamma   90.00
#
_symmetry.space_group_name_H-M   'P 1'
#
loop_
_entity.id
_entity.type
_entity.pdbx_description
1 polymer ?
#
loop_
_entity_poly.entity_id
_entity_poly.type
_entity_poly.pdbx_seq_one_letter_code
_entity_poly.pdbx_strand_id
1 'polypeptide(L)'
;AMQNVIAEQKLLYDFKFHEMKFDTDTPVLVLSKGKSIFKCDSTIVVKRSTEIPVSYAEIRPSRSVANAWREYLLLARQMDVDITEEAGKMIETDFVAMRKLNPNLSERTMHLRIEICRLLTISHLEKKISRKTWDAAGRACKAMLQ
;
A
#
# COMPACT_ATOMS: atom_id res chain seq x y z
N ALA A 1 -16.56 -14.80 -2.17
CA ALA A 1 -15.36 -15.15 -1.38
C ALA A 1 -14.21 -14.15 -1.60
N MET A 2 -13.55 -14.12 -2.78
CA MET A 2 -12.34 -13.28 -2.99
C MET A 2 -12.55 -11.78 -2.74
N GLN A 3 -13.67 -11.18 -3.16
CA GLN A 3 -13.93 -9.77 -2.90
C GLN A 3 -14.00 -9.44 -1.39
N ASN A 4 -14.47 -10.37 -0.57
CA ASN A 4 -14.57 -10.20 0.88
C ASN A 4 -13.21 -10.36 1.55
N VAL A 5 -12.35 -11.24 1.02
CA VAL A 5 -10.94 -11.31 1.44
C VAL A 5 -10.25 -9.97 1.13
N ILE A 6 -10.46 -9.42 -0.07
CA ILE A 6 -9.84 -8.14 -0.47
C ILE A 6 -10.35 -6.98 0.41
N ALA A 7 -11.66 -6.82 0.55
CA ALA A 7 -12.24 -5.62 1.18
C ALA A 7 -12.40 -5.73 2.71
N GLU A 8 -12.67 -6.92 3.23
CA GLU A 8 -13.01 -7.12 4.64
C GLU A 8 -11.98 -7.99 5.38
N GLN A 9 -10.98 -8.54 4.67
CA GLN A 9 -10.05 -9.52 5.22
C GLN A 9 -10.78 -10.70 5.89
N LYS A 10 -11.91 -11.11 5.30
CA LYS A 10 -12.75 -12.23 5.77
C LYS A 10 -13.02 -13.25 4.69
N LEU A 11 -12.73 -14.51 4.99
CA LEU A 11 -13.07 -15.64 4.16
C LEU A 11 -14.42 -16.22 4.61
N LEU A 12 -15.42 -16.12 3.74
CA LEU A 12 -16.70 -16.81 3.91
C LEU A 12 -16.54 -18.27 3.48
N TYR A 13 -16.89 -19.18 4.37
CA TYR A 13 -16.96 -20.61 4.09
C TYR A 13 -18.37 -21.13 4.35
N ASP A 14 -18.94 -21.83 3.37
CA ASP A 14 -20.26 -22.46 3.47
C ASP A 14 -20.10 -23.94 3.83
N PHE A 15 -20.54 -24.32 5.04
CA PHE A 15 -20.56 -25.70 5.51
C PHE A 15 -21.91 -26.39 5.25
N LYS A 16 -22.56 -26.22 4.10
CA LYS A 16 -23.84 -26.86 3.68
C LYS A 16 -25.07 -26.61 4.55
N PHE A 17 -24.89 -26.41 5.86
CA PHE A 17 -25.90 -26.28 6.90
C PHE A 17 -25.65 -25.05 7.79
N HIS A 18 -24.49 -24.39 7.65
CA HIS A 18 -24.18 -23.11 8.30
C HIS A 18 -23.03 -22.41 7.56
N GLU A 19 -23.03 -21.08 7.56
CA GLU A 19 -21.93 -20.27 7.05
C GLU A 19 -21.03 -19.81 8.20
N MET A 20 -19.71 -19.82 7.99
CA MET A 20 -18.72 -19.25 8.91
C MET A 20 -17.87 -18.20 8.21
N LYS A 21 -17.48 -17.18 8.98
CA LYS A 21 -16.54 -16.14 8.55
C LYS A 21 -15.23 -16.34 9.30
N PHE A 22 -14.14 -16.55 8.56
CA PHE A 22 -12.80 -16.64 9.12
C PHE A 22 -12.06 -15.34 8.87
N ASP A 23 -11.46 -14.79 9.92
CA ASP A 23 -10.56 -13.65 9.78
C ASP A 23 -9.28 -14.09 9.07
N THR A 24 -8.77 -13.22 8.19
CA THR A 24 -7.56 -13.45 7.39
C THR A 24 -6.66 -12.22 7.48
N ASP A 25 -5.36 -12.39 7.31
CA ASP A 25 -4.40 -11.27 7.10
C ASP A 25 -3.55 -11.63 5.87
N THR A 26 -4.11 -11.39 4.69
CA THR A 26 -3.50 -11.79 3.43
C THR A 26 -3.41 -10.60 2.47
N PRO A 27 -2.18 -10.16 2.11
CA PRO A 27 -2.02 -9.14 1.07
C PRO A 27 -2.41 -9.72 -0.29
N VAL A 28 -3.21 -8.97 -1.06
CA VAL A 28 -3.69 -9.39 -2.37
C VAL A 28 -3.14 -8.47 -3.47
N LEU A 29 -2.50 -9.06 -4.47
CA LEU A 29 -2.09 -8.37 -5.69
C LEU A 29 -2.89 -8.91 -6.88
N VAL A 30 -3.61 -8.04 -7.56
CA VAL A 30 -4.41 -8.40 -8.75
C VAL A 30 -3.71 -7.92 -10.01
N LEU A 31 -3.32 -8.86 -10.87
CA LEU A 31 -2.87 -8.57 -12.23
C LEU A 31 -4.01 -8.84 -13.20
N SER A 32 -4.37 -7.83 -14.02
CA SER A 32 -5.44 -7.97 -15.00
C SER A 32 -5.08 -7.30 -16.32
N LYS A 33 -5.61 -7.84 -17.42
CA LYS A 33 -5.55 -7.22 -18.74
C LYS A 33 -6.84 -6.43 -18.95
N GLY A 34 -6.78 -5.11 -18.70
CA GLY A 34 -7.95 -4.23 -18.74
C GLY A 34 -8.48 -3.91 -17.34
N LYS A 35 -9.78 -3.64 -17.22
CA LYS A 35 -10.41 -3.29 -15.94
C LYS A 35 -10.62 -4.56 -15.11
N SER A 36 -10.09 -4.57 -13.89
CA SER A 36 -10.31 -5.65 -12.92
C SER A 36 -11.79 -5.79 -12.56
N ILE A 37 -12.23 -7.03 -12.36
CA ILE A 37 -13.56 -7.36 -11.80
C ILE A 37 -13.59 -7.09 -10.29
N PHE A 38 -12.43 -7.21 -9.62
CA PHE A 38 -12.29 -6.93 -8.20
C PHE A 38 -12.12 -5.44 -7.94
N LYS A 39 -12.79 -4.94 -6.91
CA LYS A 39 -12.55 -3.61 -6.37
C LYS A 39 -11.30 -3.69 -5.48
N CYS A 40 -10.24 -3.01 -5.90
CA CYS A 40 -8.97 -2.90 -5.18
C CYS A 40 -8.81 -1.49 -4.58
N ASP A 41 -7.97 -1.38 -3.56
CA ASP A 41 -7.73 -0.11 -2.86
C ASP A 41 -6.95 0.89 -3.71
N SER A 42 -6.00 0.38 -4.50
CA SER A 42 -5.24 1.12 -5.49
C SER A 42 -5.17 0.33 -6.80
N THR A 43 -5.03 1.03 -7.92
CA THR A 43 -4.86 0.43 -9.24
C THR A 43 -3.78 1.19 -9.98
N ILE A 44 -2.80 0.47 -10.51
CA ILE A 44 -1.70 1.07 -11.28
C ILE A 44 -1.83 0.58 -12.72
N VAL A 45 -2.05 1.52 -13.64
CA VAL A 45 -2.12 1.21 -15.07
C VAL A 45 -0.70 1.07 -15.62
N VAL A 46 -0.31 -0.17 -15.96
CA VAL A 46 0.98 -0.44 -16.59
C VAL A 46 0.91 -0.01 -18.06
N LYS A 47 1.62 1.07 -18.41
CA LYS A 47 1.79 1.52 -19.79
C LYS A 47 2.98 0.79 -20.41
N ARG A 48 2.86 0.40 -21.69
CA ARG A 48 4.01 -0.15 -22.44
C ARG A 48 5.04 0.97 -22.62
N SER A 49 6.25 0.73 -22.13
CA SER A 49 7.40 1.53 -22.55
C SER A 49 7.85 1.06 -23.92
N THR A 50 8.20 1.99 -24.80
CA THR A 50 8.83 1.73 -26.10
C THR A 50 10.33 1.48 -25.96
N GLU A 51 10.90 1.77 -24.80
CA GLU A 51 12.29 1.48 -24.46
C GLU A 51 12.36 0.03 -23.97
N ILE A 52 13.09 -0.82 -24.70
CA ILE A 52 13.38 -2.20 -24.29
C ILE A 52 14.43 -2.09 -23.18
N PRO A 53 14.10 -2.39 -21.93
CA PRO A 53 15.07 -2.35 -20.86
C PRO A 53 16.04 -3.53 -21.04
N VAL A 54 17.30 -3.29 -20.70
CA VAL A 54 18.38 -4.27 -20.59
C VAL A 54 17.85 -5.63 -20.12
N SER A 55 18.22 -6.69 -20.83
CA SER A 55 17.81 -8.09 -20.61
C SER A 55 17.40 -8.39 -19.16
N TYR A 56 16.10 -8.43 -18.89
CA TYR A 56 15.55 -8.81 -17.59
C TYR A 56 16.01 -10.20 -17.10
N ALA A 57 16.60 -11.01 -17.98
CA ALA A 57 17.18 -12.30 -17.63
C ALA A 57 18.34 -12.19 -16.62
N GLU A 58 19.01 -11.04 -16.53
CA GLU A 58 20.16 -10.83 -15.64
C GLU A 58 19.76 -10.40 -14.22
N ILE A 59 18.52 -9.94 -14.00
CA ILE A 59 18.04 -9.49 -12.69
C ILE A 59 17.36 -10.65 -11.95
N ARG A 60 18.09 -11.76 -11.78
CA ARG A 60 17.68 -12.81 -10.84
C ARG A 60 18.50 -12.65 -9.57
N PRO A 61 17.90 -12.23 -8.44
CA PRO A 61 18.62 -12.17 -7.19
C PRO A 61 19.14 -13.57 -6.85
N SER A 62 20.37 -13.64 -6.36
CA SER A 62 20.89 -14.89 -5.82
C SER A 62 20.01 -15.35 -4.65
N ARG A 63 20.08 -16.65 -4.31
CA ARG A 63 19.31 -17.20 -3.19
C ARG A 63 19.61 -16.48 -1.87
N SER A 64 20.86 -16.07 -1.65
CA SER A 64 21.25 -15.32 -0.45
C SER A 64 20.59 -13.94 -0.39
N VAL A 65 20.59 -13.20 -1.50
CA VAL A 65 19.92 -11.88 -1.58
C VAL A 65 18.41 -12.02 -1.36
N ALA A 66 17.78 -13.03 -1.98
CA ALA A 66 16.36 -13.28 -1.79
C ALA A 66 16.02 -13.65 -0.33
N ASN A 67 16.90 -14.36 0.37
CA ASN A 67 16.72 -14.65 1.80
C ASN A 67 16.88 -13.40 2.66
N ALA A 68 17.88 -12.56 2.39
CA ALA A 68 18.05 -11.27 3.07
C ALA A 68 16.83 -10.37 2.90
N TRP A 69 16.20 -10.35 1.72
CA TRP A 69 14.94 -9.62 1.52
C TRP A 69 13.78 -10.18 2.34
N ARG A 70 13.68 -11.51 2.47
CA ARG A 70 12.64 -12.13 3.33
C ARG A 70 12.85 -11.78 4.79
N GLU A 71 14.08 -11.83 5.28
CA GLU A 71 14.43 -11.42 6.64
C GLU A 71 14.10 -9.94 6.87
N TYR A 72 14.45 -9.08 5.92
CA TYR A 72 14.11 -7.66 5.96
C TYR A 72 12.59 -7.43 6.06
N LEU A 73 11.81 -8.11 5.20
CA LEU A 73 10.35 -7.99 5.21
C LEU A 73 9.72 -8.55 6.50
N LEU A 74 10.28 -9.63 7.06
CA LEU A 74 9.84 -10.19 8.34
C LEU A 74 10.03 -9.19 9.48
N LEU A 75 11.21 -8.56 9.56
CA LEU A 75 11.49 -7.52 10.56
C LEU A 75 10.58 -6.32 10.36
N ALA A 76 10.46 -5.82 9.12
CA ALA A 76 9.62 -4.69 8.78
C ALA A 76 8.14 -4.93 9.16
N ARG A 77 7.60 -6.14 8.93
CA ARG A 77 6.22 -6.49 9.30
C ARG A 77 5.94 -6.49 10.80
N GLN A 78 6.95 -6.65 11.63
CA GLN A 78 6.81 -6.64 13.09
C GLN A 78 6.97 -5.23 13.68
N MET A 79 7.35 -4.25 12.88
CA MET A 79 7.50 -2.88 13.32
C MET A 79 6.16 -2.16 13.36
N ASP A 80 5.98 -1.34 14.38
CA ASP A 80 4.94 -0.33 14.41
C ASP A 80 5.55 1.07 14.23
N VAL A 81 4.76 1.98 13.66
CA VAL A 81 5.15 3.36 13.40
C VAL A 81 4.29 4.27 14.26
N ASP A 82 4.97 5.00 15.13
CA ASP A 82 4.33 5.99 15.98
C ASP A 82 4.12 7.29 15.21
N ILE A 83 2.87 7.74 15.17
CA ILE A 83 2.53 9.10 14.72
C ILE A 83 2.76 10.02 15.91
N THR A 84 3.95 10.61 15.98
CA THR A 84 4.29 11.59 17.02
C THR A 84 3.40 12.83 16.89
N GLU A 85 3.26 13.61 17.97
CA GLU A 85 2.49 14.86 17.93
C GLU A 85 3.01 15.84 16.87
N GLU A 86 4.33 15.90 16.68
CA GLU A 86 4.97 16.72 15.63
C GLU A 86 4.53 16.27 14.23
N ALA A 87 4.53 14.96 13.97
CA ALA A 87 4.06 14.42 12.70
C ALA A 87 2.55 14.66 12.52
N GLY A 88 1.76 14.54 13.58
CA GLY A 88 0.33 14.84 13.59
C GLY A 88 0.03 16.28 13.17
N LYS A 89 0.69 17.26 13.83
CA LYS A 89 0.54 18.70 13.50
C LYS A 89 0.95 19.01 12.06
N MET A 90 2.05 18.39 11.60
CA MET A 90 2.51 18.53 10.22
C MET A 90 1.47 18.00 9.22
N ILE A 91 0.94 16.80 9.45
CA ILE A 91 -0.06 16.15 8.60
C ILE A 91 -1.34 16.99 8.56
N GLU A 92 -1.81 17.46 9.72
CA GLU A 92 -3.01 18.30 9.83
C GLU A 92 -2.86 19.63 9.07
N THR A 93 -1.72 20.30 9.24
CA THR A 93 -1.42 21.57 8.54
C THR A 93 -1.43 21.38 7.02
N ASP A 94 -0.73 20.36 6.54
CA ASP A 94 -0.70 20.02 5.11
C ASP A 94 -2.09 19.62 4.60
N PHE A 95 -2.89 18.95 5.42
CA PHE A 95 -4.25 18.54 5.07
C PHE A 95 -5.19 19.72 4.86
N VAL A 96 -5.16 20.70 5.77
CA VAL A 96 -5.93 21.94 5.63
C VAL A 96 -5.51 22.68 4.35
N ALA A 97 -4.21 22.75 4.06
CA ALA A 97 -3.72 23.35 2.82
C ALA A 97 -4.21 22.61 1.57
N MET A 98 -4.19 21.27 1.57
CA MET A 98 -4.67 20.46 0.45
C MET A 98 -6.19 20.64 0.23
N ARG A 99 -7.00 20.67 1.30
CA ARG A 99 -8.45 20.92 1.17
C ARG A 99 -8.78 22.33 0.67
N LYS A 100 -7.98 23.34 1.03
CA LYS A 100 -8.12 24.70 0.48
C LYS A 100 -7.89 24.74 -1.03
N LEU A 101 -6.91 23.97 -1.52
CA LEU A 101 -6.62 23.87 -2.96
C LEU A 101 -7.62 22.98 -3.70
N ASN A 102 -8.14 21.95 -3.05
CA ASN A 102 -9.14 21.05 -3.62
C ASN A 102 -10.22 20.71 -2.57
N PRO A 103 -11.36 21.43 -2.57
CA PRO A 103 -12.45 21.21 -1.62
C PRO A 103 -13.06 19.81 -1.69
N ASN A 104 -12.92 19.11 -2.82
CA ASN A 104 -13.47 17.78 -3.06
C ASN A 104 -12.50 16.64 -2.70
N LEU A 105 -11.44 16.92 -1.93
CA LEU A 105 -10.50 15.89 -1.48
C LEU A 105 -11.22 14.82 -0.64
N SER A 106 -11.27 13.60 -1.17
CA SER A 106 -11.91 12.46 -0.49
C SER A 106 -11.18 12.07 0.79
N GLU A 107 -11.95 11.71 1.81
CA GLU A 107 -11.42 11.11 3.04
C GLU A 107 -10.59 9.85 2.75
N ARG A 108 -11.02 9.03 1.78
CA ARG A 108 -10.27 7.84 1.34
C ARG A 108 -8.87 8.19 0.84
N THR A 109 -8.71 9.28 0.11
CA THR A 109 -7.39 9.74 -0.37
C THR A 109 -6.48 10.13 0.79
N MET A 110 -7.05 10.70 1.86
CA MET A 110 -6.31 11.05 3.06
C MET A 110 -5.82 9.79 3.80
N HIS A 111 -6.74 8.86 4.08
CA HIS A 111 -6.41 7.59 4.75
C HIS A 111 -5.35 6.82 3.97
N LEU A 112 -5.52 6.70 2.65
CA LEU A 112 -4.55 6.04 1.78
C LEU A 112 -3.16 6.70 1.84
N ARG A 113 -3.08 8.04 1.89
CA ARG A 113 -1.79 8.74 2.00
C ARG A 113 -1.10 8.45 3.33
N ILE A 114 -1.86 8.43 4.44
CA ILE A 114 -1.31 8.12 5.77
C ILE A 114 -0.80 6.68 5.80
N GLU A 115 -1.57 5.73 5.27
CA GLU A 115 -1.15 4.33 5.16
C GLU A 115 0.12 4.16 4.33
N ILE A 116 0.18 4.76 3.13
CA ILE A 116 1.39 4.75 2.30
C ILE A 116 2.57 5.37 3.06
N CYS A 117 2.34 6.45 3.80
CA CYS A 117 3.39 7.06 4.60
C CYS A 117 3.90 6.12 5.70
N ARG A 118 3.02 5.43 6.42
CA ARG A 118 3.40 4.41 7.42
C ARG A 118 4.20 3.28 6.77
N LEU A 119 3.72 2.74 5.65
CA LEU A 119 4.41 1.69 4.90
C LEU A 119 5.78 2.14 4.40
N LEU A 120 5.92 3.37 3.91
CA LEU A 120 7.22 3.93 3.51
C LEU A 120 8.16 4.11 4.70
N THR A 121 7.67 4.55 5.86
CA THR A 121 8.48 4.64 7.09
C THR A 121 9.01 3.27 7.49
N ILE A 122 8.12 2.25 7.52
CA ILE A 122 8.49 0.85 7.78
C ILE A 122 9.49 0.33 6.75
N SER A 123 9.33 0.70 5.48
CA SER A 123 10.24 0.27 4.41
C SER A 123 11.66 0.81 4.55
N HIS A 124 11.89 1.85 5.38
CA HIS A 124 13.21 2.36 5.74
C HIS A 124 13.68 1.87 7.12
N LEU A 125 12.93 0.97 7.77
CA LEU A 125 13.12 0.53 9.16
C LEU A 125 13.15 1.70 10.15
N GLU A 126 12.39 2.75 9.87
CA GLU A 126 12.19 3.87 10.77
C GLU A 126 10.90 3.66 11.61
N LYS A 127 10.84 4.26 12.80
CA LYS A 127 9.65 4.19 13.68
C LYS A 127 8.83 5.48 13.72
N LYS A 128 9.35 6.56 13.12
CA LYS A 128 8.75 7.90 13.19
C LYS A 128 8.55 8.44 11.79
N ILE A 129 7.41 9.07 11.54
CA ILE A 129 7.13 9.71 10.26
C ILE A 129 7.97 11.00 10.15
N SER A 130 8.76 11.10 9.08
CA SER A 130 9.50 12.32 8.73
C SER A 130 8.80 13.11 7.62
N ARG A 131 9.14 14.40 7.48
CA ARG A 131 8.64 15.25 6.38
C ARG A 131 8.97 14.65 5.00
N LYS A 132 10.18 14.11 4.85
CA LYS A 132 10.64 13.47 3.61
C LYS A 132 9.75 12.29 3.23
N THR A 133 9.42 11.44 4.20
CA THR A 133 8.56 10.26 3.99
C THR A 133 7.12 10.67 3.66
N TRP A 134 6.60 11.71 4.32
CA TRP A 134 5.28 12.27 4.04
C TRP A 134 5.15 12.86 2.62
N ASP A 135 6.17 13.58 2.16
CA ASP A 135 6.19 14.15 0.81
C ASP A 135 6.33 13.04 -0.25
N ALA A 136 7.12 12.00 0.03
CA ALA A 136 7.22 10.82 -0.83
C ALA A 136 5.88 10.06 -0.94
N ALA A 137 5.18 9.88 0.18
CA ALA A 137 3.86 9.27 0.21
C ALA A 137 2.85 10.08 -0.62
N GLY A 138 2.93 11.40 -0.59
CA GLY A 138 2.09 12.28 -1.41
C GLY A 138 2.31 12.07 -2.92
N ARG A 139 3.56 11.87 -3.36
CA ARG A 139 3.87 11.56 -4.77
C ARG A 139 3.35 10.18 -5.17
N ALA A 140 3.56 9.16 -4.33
CA ALA A 140 3.08 7.80 -4.59
C ALA A 140 1.54 7.74 -4.65
N CYS A 141 0.84 8.39 -3.73
CA CYS A 141 -0.62 8.45 -3.71
C CYS A 141 -1.19 9.09 -4.99
N LYS A 142 -0.57 10.17 -5.48
CA LYS A 142 -0.95 10.78 -6.77
C LYS A 142 -0.81 9.81 -7.95
N ALA A 143 0.26 9.02 -7.98
CA ALA A 143 0.47 8.04 -9.05
C ALA A 143 -0.52 6.87 -9.00
N MET A 144 -1.03 6.51 -7.82
CA MET A 144 -2.00 5.42 -7.64
C MET A 144 -3.45 5.81 -7.89
N LEU A 145 -3.75 7.13 -7.93
CA LEU A 145 -5.08 7.68 -8.17
C LEU A 145 -5.28 8.19 -9.61
N GLN A 146 -4.25 8.07 -10.47
CA GLN A 146 -4.27 8.42 -11.90
C GLN A 146 -4.64 7.21 -12.76
#